data_AF-A0A0Q2LX61-F1
#
_entry.id   AF-A0A0Q2LX61-F1
#
_cell.length_a   1.000
_cell.length_b   1.000
_cell.length_c   1.000
_cell.angle_alpha   90.00
_cell.angle_beta   90.00
_cell.angle_gamma   90.00
#
_symmetry.space_group_name_H-M   'P 1'
#
loop_
_entity.id
_entity.type
_entity.pdbx_description
1 polymer ?
#
loop_
_entity_poly.entity_id
_entity_poly.type
_entity_poly.pdbx_seq_one_letter_code
_entity_poly.pdbx_strand_id
1 'polypeptide(L)'
;MAATELRAFPDMLLYVSIQLNNHARVLHGVQRSCDRDVDGAQPGWVGSSGAALSELLNRWAAAAAGHLARLGEHADGIRSAAAGLGEMEQSNAASLR
;
A
#
# COMPACT_ATOMS: atom_id res chain seq x y z
N MET A 1 1.25 -21.55 -24.28
CA MET A 1 1.37 -21.15 -22.87
C MET A 1 0.01 -20.67 -22.44
N ALA A 2 -0.81 -21.52 -21.82
CA ALA A 2 -2.16 -21.13 -21.41
C ALA A 2 -2.02 -20.12 -20.26
N ALA A 3 -2.61 -18.94 -20.42
CA ALA A 3 -2.77 -18.01 -19.32
C ALA A 3 -3.62 -18.73 -18.27
N THR A 4 -3.06 -18.94 -17.08
CA THR A 4 -3.82 -19.41 -15.92
C THR A 4 -5.01 -18.46 -15.77
N GLU A 5 -6.23 -18.95 -16.01
CA GLU A 5 -7.45 -18.15 -15.84
C GLU A 5 -7.52 -17.73 -14.37
N LEU A 6 -7.14 -16.48 -14.11
CA LEU A 6 -7.29 -15.87 -12.81
C LEU A 6 -8.78 -15.59 -12.63
N ARG A 7 -9.50 -16.52 -12.00
CA ARG A 7 -10.87 -16.27 -11.53
C ARG A 7 -10.82 -15.24 -10.41
N ALA A 8 -11.12 -13.99 -10.75
CA ALA A 8 -11.35 -12.93 -9.78
C ALA A 8 -12.78 -13.04 -9.25
N PHE A 9 -12.94 -13.05 -7.94
CA PHE A 9 -14.23 -12.94 -7.27
C PHE A 9 -14.34 -11.53 -6.67
N PRO A 10 -15.43 -10.78 -6.88
CA PRO A 10 -15.57 -9.41 -6.37
C PRO A 10 -15.27 -9.29 -4.87
N ASP A 11 -15.75 -10.23 -4.05
CA ASP A 11 -15.50 -10.27 -2.61
C ASP A 11 -14.01 -10.44 -2.26
N MET A 12 -13.29 -11.27 -3.01
CA MET A 12 -11.85 -11.46 -2.83
C MET A 12 -11.07 -10.20 -3.23
N LEU A 13 -11.48 -9.52 -4.29
CA LEU A 13 -10.86 -8.25 -4.69
C LEU A 13 -11.07 -7.19 -3.61
N LEU A 14 -12.29 -7.04 -3.09
CA LEU A 14 -12.59 -6.13 -2.00
C LEU A 14 -11.76 -6.46 -0.74
N TYR A 15 -11.71 -7.74 -0.36
CA TYR A 15 -10.87 -8.19 0.76
C TYR A 15 -9.40 -7.79 0.58
N VAL A 16 -8.81 -8.06 -0.58
CA VAL A 16 -7.40 -7.69 -0.86
C VAL A 16 -7.20 -6.18 -0.80
N SER A 17 -8.13 -5.37 -1.32
CA SER A 17 -8.04 -3.90 -1.23
C SER A 17 -8.02 -3.40 0.22
N ILE A 18 -8.80 -4.04 1.12
CA ILE A 18 -8.82 -3.72 2.55
C ILE A 18 -7.48 -4.08 3.20
N GLN A 19 -6.94 -5.25 2.86
CA GLN A 19 -5.64 -5.69 3.38
C GLN A 19 -4.49 -4.77 2.95
N LEU A 20 -4.47 -4.31 1.70
CA LEU A 20 -3.48 -3.34 1.21
C LEU A 20 -3.57 -2.01 1.97
N ASN A 21 -4.78 -1.50 2.19
CA ASN A 21 -5.00 -0.29 2.99
C ASN A 21 -4.54 -0.48 4.45
N ASN A 22 -4.76 -1.66 5.02
CA ASN A 22 -4.27 -1.95 6.37
C ASN A 22 -2.74 -1.98 6.43
N HIS A 23 -2.07 -2.60 5.45
CA HIS A 23 -0.61 -2.57 5.36
C HIS A 23 -0.07 -1.15 5.22
N ALA A 24 -0.71 -0.31 4.40
CA ALA A 24 -0.33 1.10 4.26
C ALA A 24 -0.43 1.85 5.60
N ARG A 25 -1.52 1.65 6.34
CA ARG A 25 -1.68 2.23 7.69
C ARG A 25 -0.61 1.77 8.66
N VAL A 26 -0.25 0.48 8.66
CA VAL A 26 0.79 -0.07 9.54
C VAL A 26 2.15 0.56 9.19
N LEU A 27 2.52 0.60 7.91
CA LEU A 27 3.76 1.23 7.46
C LEU A 27 3.83 2.71 7.86
N HIS A 28 2.75 3.46 7.64
CA HIS A 28 2.66 4.86 8.06
C HIS A 28 2.75 5.02 9.59
N GLY A 29 2.22 4.06 10.36
CA GLY A 29 2.37 4.02 11.80
C GLY A 29 3.83 3.84 12.23
N VAL A 30 4.55 2.92 11.60
CA VAL A 30 5.98 2.68 11.85
C VAL A 30 6.82 3.91 11.47
N GLN A 31 6.55 4.53 10.31
CA GLN A 31 7.20 5.76 9.87
C GLN A 31 7.09 6.85 10.95
N ARG A 32 5.87 7.15 11.42
CA ARG A 32 5.65 8.17 12.45
C ARG A 32 6.26 7.82 13.80
N SER A 33 6.38 6.54 14.13
CA SER A 33 7.10 6.13 15.34
C SER A 33 8.59 6.44 15.20
N CYS A 34 9.17 6.06 14.07
CA CYS A 34 10.56 6.34 13.76
C CYS A 34 10.86 7.84 13.78
N ASP A 35 10.02 8.66 13.15
CA ASP A 35 10.19 10.13 13.15
C ASP A 35 10.21 10.71 14.57
N ARG A 36 9.33 10.26 15.47
CA ARG A 36 9.34 10.69 16.88
C ARG A 36 10.59 10.26 17.63
N ASP A 37 11.04 9.02 17.41
CA ASP A 37 12.26 8.51 18.04
C ASP A 37 13.50 9.28 17.54
N VAL A 38 13.50 9.67 16.26
CA VAL A 38 14.52 10.51 15.63
C VAL A 38 14.53 11.90 16.25
N ASP A 39 13.38 12.57 16.36
CA ASP A 39 13.29 13.92 16.95
C ASP A 39 13.89 13.96 18.37
N GLY A 40 13.68 12.90 19.16
CA GLY A 40 14.24 12.78 20.50
C GLY A 40 15.75 12.49 20.53
N ALA A 41 16.28 11.76 19.54
CA ALA A 41 17.66 11.31 19.51
C ALA A 41 18.61 12.24 18.73
N GLN A 42 18.09 12.97 17.74
CA GLN A 42 18.88 13.77 16.78
C GLN A 42 19.86 14.75 17.45
N PRO A 43 19.52 15.46 18.55
CA PRO A 43 20.46 16.38 19.19
C PRO A 43 21.75 15.71 19.69
N GLY A 44 21.72 14.41 19.96
CA GLY A 44 22.88 13.63 20.40
C GLY A 44 23.74 13.07 19.26
N TRP A 45 23.34 13.24 18.01
CA TRP A 45 24.07 12.70 16.87
C TRP A 45 25.26 13.59 16.50
N VAL A 46 26.45 12.99 16.46
CA VAL A 46 27.69 13.72 16.20
C VAL A 46 28.53 13.05 15.12
N GLY A 47 29.29 13.86 14.40
CA GLY A 47 30.28 13.40 13.43
C GLY A 47 29.70 12.61 12.26
N SER A 48 30.53 11.76 11.66
CA SER A 48 30.20 10.98 10.46
C SER A 48 29.08 9.97 10.69
N SER A 49 28.99 9.37 11.89
CA SER A 49 27.91 8.44 12.23
C SER A 49 26.54 9.12 12.27
N GLY A 50 26.47 10.35 12.80
CA GLY A 50 25.23 11.14 12.78
C GLY A 50 24.78 11.50 11.35
N ALA A 51 25.73 11.87 10.49
CA ALA A 51 25.45 12.13 9.08
C ALA A 51 24.97 10.87 8.35
N ALA A 52 25.60 9.72 8.58
CA ALA A 52 25.21 8.45 7.98
C ALA A 52 23.80 8.00 8.43
N LEU A 53 23.46 8.20 9.71
CA LEU A 53 22.13 7.90 10.23
C LEU A 53 21.06 8.81 9.63
N SER A 54 21.35 10.11 9.48
CA SER A 54 20.45 11.06 8.82
C SER A 54 20.18 10.66 7.37
N GLU A 55 21.21 10.24 6.63
CA GLU A 55 21.07 9.77 5.25
C GLU A 55 20.29 8.44 5.16
N LEU A 56 20.47 7.55 6.14
CA LEU A 56 19.67 6.33 6.21
C LEU A 56 18.18 6.65 6.41
N LEU A 57 17.85 7.62 7.26
CA LEU A 57 16.48 8.03 7.54
C LEU A 57 15.82 8.74 6.36
N ASN A 58 16.56 9.56 5.62
CA ASN A 58 16.08 10.13 4.36
C ASN A 58 15.71 9.04 3.35
N ARG A 59 16.57 8.01 3.20
CA ARG A 59 16.29 6.87 2.31
C ARG A 59 15.10 6.04 2.79
N TRP A 60 14.99 5.83 4.10
CA TRP A 60 13.82 5.18 4.70
C TRP A 60 12.53 5.95 4.40
N ALA A 61 12.51 7.26 4.62
CA ALA A 61 11.34 8.11 4.34
C ALA A 61 10.94 8.08 2.86
N ALA A 62 11.92 8.17 1.95
CA ALA A 62 11.67 8.06 0.52
C ALA A 62 11.10 6.69 0.11
N ALA A 63 11.66 5.60 0.64
CA ALA A 63 11.18 4.25 0.38
C ALA A 63 9.77 4.03 0.93
N ALA A 64 9.50 4.48 2.16
CA ALA A 64 8.18 4.39 2.78
C ALA A 64 7.13 5.18 2.00
N ALA A 65 7.44 6.40 1.57
CA ALA A 65 6.55 7.19 0.71
C ALA A 65 6.23 6.45 -0.61
N GLY A 66 7.26 5.88 -1.27
CA GLY A 66 7.08 5.10 -2.49
C GLY A 66 6.21 3.85 -2.27
N HIS A 67 6.37 3.16 -1.14
CA HIS A 67 5.53 2.01 -0.80
C HIS A 67 4.08 2.40 -0.49
N LEU A 68 3.86 3.50 0.25
CA LEU A 68 2.52 4.01 0.55
C LEU A 68 1.77 4.38 -0.73
N ALA A 69 2.44 5.06 -1.67
CA ALA A 69 1.86 5.40 -2.97
C ALA A 69 1.43 4.15 -3.74
N ARG A 70 2.33 3.17 -3.89
CA ARG A 70 2.03 1.91 -4.60
C ARG A 70 0.92 1.09 -3.95
N LEU A 71 0.89 1.02 -2.62
CA LEU A 71 -0.18 0.32 -1.90
C LEU A 71 -1.53 1.00 -2.12
N GLY A 72 -1.58 2.33 -2.13
CA GLY A 72 -2.77 3.11 -2.46
C GLY A 72 -3.25 2.86 -3.89
N GLU A 73 -2.35 3.01 -4.86
CA GLU A 73 -2.63 2.75 -6.29
C GLU A 73 -3.17 1.33 -6.52
N HIS A 74 -2.58 0.32 -5.87
CA HIS A 74 -3.06 -1.05 -5.97
C HIS A 74 -4.42 -1.24 -5.30
N ALA A 75 -4.66 -0.66 -4.12
CA ALA A 75 -5.94 -0.76 -3.45
C ALA A 75 -7.06 -0.12 -4.29
N ASP A 76 -6.81 1.03 -4.90
CA ASP A 76 -7.78 1.74 -5.74
C ASP A 76 -8.01 1.05 -7.08
N GLY A 77 -6.95 0.53 -7.71
CA GLY A 77 -7.06 -0.27 -8.92
C GLY A 77 -7.88 -1.53 -8.70
N ILE A 78 -7.66 -2.24 -7.58
CA ILE A 78 -8.42 -3.44 -7.22
C ILE A 78 -9.89 -3.10 -6.93
N ARG A 79 -10.16 -2.00 -6.22
CA ARG A 79 -11.53 -1.55 -5.94
C ARG A 79 -12.29 -1.22 -7.23
N SER A 80 -11.62 -0.55 -8.16
CA SER A 80 -12.17 -0.21 -9.47
C SER A 80 -12.46 -1.47 -10.30
N ALA A 81 -11.55 -2.45 -10.27
CA ALA A 81 -11.73 -3.73 -10.95
C ALA A 81 -12.90 -4.54 -10.35
N ALA A 82 -13.05 -4.55 -9.02
CA ALA A 82 -14.15 -5.21 -8.33
C ALA A 82 -15.51 -4.61 -8.73
N ALA A 83 -15.59 -3.27 -8.79
CA ALA A 83 -16.80 -2.57 -9.23
C ALA A 83 -17.16 -2.93 -10.68
N GLY A 84 -16.20 -2.85 -11.60
CA GLY A 84 -16.43 -3.19 -13.02
C GLY A 84 -16.84 -4.66 -13.23
N LEU A 85 -16.27 -5.58 -12.43
CA LEU A 85 -16.68 -6.98 -12.47
C LEU A 85 -18.12 -7.16 -12.00
N GLY A 86 -18.52 -6.53 -10.89
CA GLY A 86 -19.89 -6.58 -10.38
C GLY A 86 -20.93 -6.01 -11.35
N GLU A 87 -20.61 -4.90 -12.02
CA GLU A 87 -21.46 -4.31 -13.07
C GLU A 87 -21.63 -5.26 -14.26
N MET A 88 -20.55 -5.89 -14.71
CA MET A 88 -20.58 -6.86 -15.81
C MET A 88 -21.42 -8.09 -15.44
N GLU A 89 -21.24 -8.63 -14.24
CA GLU A 89 -22.04 -9.76 -13.75
C GLU A 89 -23.53 -9.42 -13.67
N GLN A 90 -23.87 -8.22 -13.19
CA GLN A 90 -25.26 -7.75 -13.11
C GLN A 90 -25.89 -7.60 -14.51
N SER A 91 -25.18 -7.00 -15.46
CA SER A 91 -25.64 -6.83 -16.84
C SER A 91 -25.86 -8.19 -17.53
N ASN A 92 -24.92 -9.13 -17.35
CA ASN A 92 -25.04 -10.48 -17.91
C ASN A 92 -26.24 -11.22 -17.30
N ALA A 93 -26.43 -11.13 -15.98
CA ALA A 93 -27.57 -11.75 -15.30
C ALA A 93 -28.92 -11.16 -15.76
N ALA A 94 -28.97 -9.84 -16.01
CA ALA A 94 -30.17 -9.20 -16.55
C ALA A 94 -30.48 -9.62 -17.99
N SER A 95 -29.45 -9.88 -18.80
CA SER A 95 -29.60 -10.29 -20.21
C SER A 95 -30.05 -11.74 -20.38
N LEU A 96 -29.95 -12.55 -19.32
CA LEU A 96 -30.36 -13.96 -19.28
C LEU A 96 -31.75 -14.17 -18.64
N ARG A 97 -32.41 -13.11 -18.18
CA ARG A 97 -33.79 -13.14 -17.67
C ARG A 97 -34.77 -12.79 -18.77
#